data_AF-A0AAP0EA75-F1
#
_entry.id   AF-A0AAP0EA75-F1
#
_cell.length_a   1.000
_cell.length_b   1.000
_cell.length_c   1.000
_cell.angle_alpha   90.00
_cell.angle_beta   90.00
_cell.angle_gamma   90.00
#
_symmetry.space_group_name_H-M   'P 1'
#
loop_
_entity.id
_entity.type
_entity.pdbx_description
1 polymer ?
#
loop_
_entity_poly.entity_id
_entity_poly.type
_entity_poly.pdbx_seq_one_letter_code
_entity_poly.pdbx_strand_id
1 'polypeptide(L)'
;MGRTDFCLLLLLCAIVGATAQRATNVRSTYHLYNPDQINWDYLRASVYCATWDANRPLEWRRQYGWTAFCGPVGPTGRDSCGRCLRVTNTRTNTAVTVRIVDQCSNGGLDLDITPFRQIDTDGNGIRQGHLIMVGYGAYKCDNGFKPRYLNHLEKALKITCPTSWIKAKPYIKSRVKKLKKEWGVVNDMILGIKHGLSGSNFDSISNMVIAPDNVRDDYSKKFLAAKDWHTKSFPFYTNSCVIFGNDRAIGEYEVVPEDVLEDVEDAINDSSSNNNY
;
A
#
# COMPACT_ATOMS: atom_id res chain seq x y z
N MET A 1 -16.77 -2.52 15.45
CA MET A 1 -16.71 -1.36 14.53
C MET A 1 -18.12 -0.95 14.15
N GLY A 2 -18.40 0.36 14.02
CA GLY A 2 -19.72 0.85 13.58
C GLY A 2 -19.83 0.91 12.04
N ARG A 3 -21.06 1.07 11.51
CA ARG A 3 -21.33 1.24 10.05
C ARG A 3 -20.48 2.35 9.41
N THR A 4 -20.17 3.40 10.17
CA THR A 4 -19.34 4.54 9.72
C THR A 4 -17.88 4.18 9.53
N ASP A 5 -17.33 3.29 10.36
CA ASP A 5 -15.94 2.86 10.27
C ASP A 5 -15.72 2.02 9.00
N PHE A 6 -16.71 1.19 8.65
CA PHE A 6 -16.72 0.38 7.43
C PHE A 6 -16.69 1.24 6.16
N CYS A 7 -17.62 2.20 6.05
CA CYS A 7 -17.68 3.10 4.89
C CYS A 7 -16.40 3.92 4.74
N LEU A 8 -15.82 4.36 5.87
CA LEU A 8 -14.60 5.14 5.85
C LEU A 8 -13.41 4.35 5.27
N LEU A 9 -13.25 3.10 5.69
CA LEU A 9 -12.22 2.19 5.17
C LEU A 9 -12.31 1.97 3.66
N LEU A 10 -13.51 1.72 3.14
CA LEU A 10 -13.71 1.56 1.69
C LEU A 10 -13.33 2.82 0.92
N LEU A 11 -13.64 4.00 1.46
CA LEU A 11 -13.32 5.26 0.81
C LEU A 11 -11.83 5.61 0.89
N LEU A 12 -11.12 5.25 1.96
CA LEU A 12 -9.67 5.44 2.08
C LEU A 12 -8.91 4.65 1.00
N CYS A 13 -9.37 3.44 0.64
CA CYS A 13 -8.79 2.66 -0.45
C CYS A 13 -8.85 3.36 -1.82
N ALA A 14 -9.78 4.30 -2.03
CA ALA A 14 -10.05 4.92 -3.33
C ALA A 14 -9.29 6.25 -3.60
N ILE A 15 -8.68 6.89 -2.59
CA ILE A 15 -8.27 8.31 -2.66
C ILE A 15 -6.76 8.55 -2.89
N VAL A 16 -5.92 7.52 -3.01
CA VAL A 16 -4.44 7.61 -3.20
C VAL A 16 -4.05 8.11 -4.62
N GLY A 17 -2.90 8.80 -4.82
CA GLY A 17 -2.39 9.25 -6.15
C GLY A 17 -1.87 10.71 -6.33
N ALA A 18 -0.56 10.95 -6.24
CA ALA A 18 0.04 12.20 -6.72
C ALA A 18 0.46 12.11 -8.21
N THR A 19 0.90 13.24 -8.74
CA THR A 19 1.27 13.54 -10.14
C THR A 19 2.01 12.42 -10.89
N ALA A 20 1.53 12.10 -12.10
CA ALA A 20 2.08 11.05 -12.95
C ALA A 20 3.17 11.59 -13.90
N GLN A 21 4.37 11.04 -13.80
CA GLN A 21 5.40 11.08 -14.85
C GLN A 21 5.01 10.13 -15.99
N ARG A 22 5.28 10.50 -17.23
CA ARG A 22 4.86 9.74 -18.40
C ARG A 22 6.06 9.43 -19.28
N ALA A 23 6.21 8.17 -19.66
CA ALA A 23 7.12 7.71 -20.69
C ALA A 23 6.32 7.02 -21.81
N THR A 24 6.71 7.27 -23.05
CA THR A 24 6.10 6.67 -24.24
C THR A 24 7.12 5.82 -24.99
N ASN A 25 6.67 4.81 -25.73
CA ASN A 25 7.52 3.92 -26.52
C ASN A 25 8.54 3.15 -25.67
N VAL A 26 8.15 2.76 -24.46
CA VAL A 26 9.01 1.97 -23.57
C VAL A 26 8.87 0.50 -23.94
N ARG A 27 10.01 -0.15 -24.19
CA ARG A 27 10.05 -1.59 -24.43
C ARG A 27 9.85 -2.34 -23.12
N SER A 28 8.97 -3.33 -23.12
CA SER A 28 8.78 -4.25 -22.03
C SER A 28 9.03 -5.67 -22.50
N THR A 29 10.02 -6.33 -21.94
CA THR A 29 10.17 -7.79 -22.04
C THR A 29 9.43 -8.43 -20.87
N TYR A 30 9.56 -9.75 -20.72
CA TYR A 30 9.01 -10.47 -19.58
C TYR A 30 10.05 -11.37 -18.92
N HIS A 31 9.86 -11.59 -17.63
CA HIS A 31 10.62 -12.51 -16.80
C HIS A 31 9.66 -13.50 -16.11
N LEU A 32 10.17 -14.68 -15.74
CA LEU A 32 9.36 -15.71 -15.08
C LEU A 32 9.61 -15.68 -13.57
N TYR A 33 9.15 -14.62 -12.90
CA TYR A 33 9.23 -14.55 -11.43
C TYR A 33 8.26 -15.55 -10.79
N ASN A 34 7.08 -15.73 -11.40
CA ASN A 34 5.99 -16.60 -10.92
C ASN A 34 5.69 -16.40 -9.42
N PRO A 35 5.38 -15.15 -9.00
CA PRO A 35 5.29 -14.81 -7.58
C PRO A 35 4.21 -15.61 -6.84
N ASP A 36 3.12 -15.98 -7.51
CA ASP A 36 2.06 -16.84 -6.98
C ASP A 36 2.55 -18.23 -6.55
N GLN A 37 3.53 -18.79 -7.26
CA GLN A 37 4.10 -20.11 -6.98
C GLN A 37 5.12 -20.09 -5.83
N ILE A 38 5.61 -18.92 -5.48
CA ILE A 38 6.63 -18.71 -4.44
C ILE A 38 6.08 -17.96 -3.23
N ASN A 39 4.75 -17.93 -3.05
CA ASN A 39 4.09 -17.20 -1.97
C ASN A 39 4.49 -15.71 -1.88
N TRP A 40 4.73 -15.12 -3.06
CA TRP A 40 5.14 -13.74 -3.26
C TRP A 40 6.43 -13.38 -2.49
N ASP A 41 7.31 -14.35 -2.25
CA ASP A 41 8.54 -14.18 -1.48
C ASP A 41 9.66 -13.54 -2.32
N TYR A 42 10.04 -12.32 -1.92
CA TYR A 42 11.07 -11.54 -2.62
C TYR A 42 12.45 -12.19 -2.50
N LEU A 43 12.76 -12.84 -1.37
CA LEU A 43 14.05 -13.51 -1.16
C LEU A 43 14.15 -14.74 -2.04
N ARG A 44 13.06 -15.50 -2.18
CA ARG A 44 13.00 -16.69 -3.03
C ARG A 44 13.18 -16.37 -4.51
N ALA A 45 12.65 -15.23 -4.97
CA ALA A 45 12.86 -14.74 -6.32
C ALA A 45 14.19 -13.99 -6.52
N SER A 46 14.98 -13.78 -5.45
CA SER A 46 16.25 -13.02 -5.51
C SER A 46 16.12 -11.64 -6.15
N VAL A 47 14.97 -10.97 -5.96
CA VAL A 47 14.73 -9.66 -6.56
C VAL A 47 15.55 -8.58 -5.86
N TYR A 48 16.01 -7.57 -6.60
CA TYR A 48 16.85 -6.49 -6.06
C TYR A 48 16.23 -5.80 -4.83
N CYS A 49 14.91 -5.61 -4.80
CA CYS A 49 14.24 -4.92 -3.70
C CYS A 49 14.04 -5.77 -2.44
N ALA A 50 14.46 -7.05 -2.43
CA ALA A 50 14.28 -7.95 -1.29
C ALA A 50 14.91 -7.39 0.00
N THR A 51 16.03 -6.67 -0.10
CA THR A 51 16.70 -6.04 1.05
C THR A 51 15.77 -5.12 1.86
N TRP A 52 14.82 -4.45 1.21
CA TRP A 52 13.98 -3.43 1.85
C TRP A 52 12.50 -3.86 1.96
N ASP A 53 12.00 -4.64 1.00
CA ASP A 53 10.58 -4.94 0.88
C ASP A 53 10.20 -6.41 1.16
N ALA A 54 11.14 -7.31 1.45
CA ALA A 54 10.83 -8.72 1.72
C ALA A 54 9.91 -8.92 2.94
N ASN A 55 10.09 -8.09 3.97
CA ASN A 55 9.31 -8.17 5.21
C ASN A 55 7.95 -7.46 5.13
N ARG A 56 7.56 -6.95 3.97
CA ARG A 56 6.24 -6.36 3.78
C ARG A 56 5.16 -7.44 3.97
N PRO A 57 3.98 -7.07 4.49
CA PRO A 57 2.87 -8.02 4.63
C PRO A 57 2.55 -8.72 3.31
N LEU A 58 2.18 -10.00 3.36
CA LEU A 58 1.85 -10.80 2.18
C LEU A 58 0.84 -10.10 1.26
N GLU A 59 -0.18 -9.48 1.86
CA GLU A 59 -1.20 -8.70 1.14
C GLU A 59 -0.61 -7.57 0.30
N TRP A 60 0.38 -6.86 0.82
CA TRP A 60 1.06 -5.80 0.08
C TRP A 60 1.90 -6.36 -1.08
N ARG A 61 2.59 -7.48 -0.84
CA ARG A 61 3.44 -8.17 -1.83
C ARG A 61 2.62 -8.74 -2.99
N ARG A 62 1.39 -9.21 -2.72
CA ARG A 62 0.46 -9.82 -3.69
C ARG A 62 -0.56 -8.88 -4.33
N GLN A 63 -0.59 -7.61 -3.91
CA GLN A 63 -1.60 -6.65 -4.37
C GLN A 63 -1.53 -6.37 -5.88
N TYR A 64 -0.32 -6.37 -6.45
CA TYR A 64 -0.07 -6.06 -7.86
C TYR A 64 0.95 -7.05 -8.42
N GLY A 65 0.88 -7.31 -9.74
CA GLY A 65 1.89 -8.11 -10.45
C GLY A 65 3.28 -7.48 -10.36
N TRP A 66 4.32 -8.29 -10.50
CA TRP A 66 5.70 -7.84 -10.34
C TRP A 66 6.33 -7.37 -11.64
N THR A 67 7.30 -6.46 -11.52
CA THR A 67 8.13 -6.01 -12.64
C THR A 67 9.53 -5.61 -12.16
N ALA A 68 10.53 -5.78 -13.01
CA ALA A 68 11.75 -4.98 -12.94
C ALA A 68 11.57 -3.65 -13.65
N PHE A 69 12.31 -2.63 -13.22
CA PHE A 69 12.29 -1.30 -13.84
C PHE A 69 13.69 -0.71 -14.04
N CYS A 70 13.91 -0.20 -15.24
CA CYS A 70 15.11 0.52 -15.65
C CYS A 70 14.79 1.49 -16.80
N GLY A 71 13.56 2.01 -16.80
CA GLY A 71 13.05 2.88 -17.85
C GLY A 71 13.68 4.27 -17.84
N PRO A 72 13.53 5.03 -18.92
CA PRO A 72 14.21 6.31 -19.12
C PRO A 72 13.65 7.47 -18.27
N VAL A 73 12.49 7.29 -17.63
CA VAL A 73 11.80 8.33 -16.85
C VAL A 73 11.31 7.75 -15.53
N GLY A 74 11.76 8.34 -14.43
CA GLY A 74 11.43 7.94 -13.07
C GLY A 74 12.66 7.48 -12.29
N PRO A 75 12.54 7.29 -10.97
CA PRO A 75 13.64 6.76 -10.16
C PRO A 75 13.95 5.31 -10.55
N THR A 76 15.22 4.94 -10.53
CA THR A 76 15.72 3.58 -10.79
C THR A 76 16.50 3.04 -9.58
N GLY A 77 16.77 1.74 -9.54
CA GLY A 77 17.48 1.11 -8.44
C GLY A 77 16.70 1.22 -7.13
N ARG A 78 17.38 1.51 -6.02
CA ARG A 78 16.77 1.51 -4.67
C ARG A 78 15.54 2.42 -4.58
N ASP A 79 15.59 3.61 -5.18
CA ASP A 79 14.52 4.61 -5.07
C ASP A 79 13.24 4.23 -5.83
N SER A 80 13.34 3.20 -6.67
CA SER A 80 12.22 2.63 -7.42
C SER A 80 11.50 1.50 -6.68
N CYS A 81 12.15 0.89 -5.67
CA CYS A 81 11.62 -0.27 -4.97
C CYS A 81 10.26 0.00 -4.31
N GLY A 82 9.33 -0.92 -4.54
CA GLY A 82 7.99 -0.88 -3.96
C GLY A 82 7.05 0.13 -4.61
N ARG A 83 7.50 0.94 -5.58
CA ARG A 83 6.65 1.84 -6.37
C ARG A 83 5.82 1.07 -7.40
N CYS A 84 4.74 1.68 -7.87
CA CYS A 84 3.80 1.11 -8.83
C CYS A 84 3.82 1.88 -10.15
N LEU A 85 3.65 1.14 -11.23
CA LEU A 85 3.55 1.65 -12.58
C LEU A 85 2.21 1.23 -13.17
N ARG A 86 1.45 2.18 -13.71
CA ARG A 86 0.33 1.85 -14.60
C ARG A 86 0.86 1.83 -16.01
N VAL A 87 0.87 0.65 -16.61
CA VAL A 87 1.42 0.41 -17.95
C VAL A 87 0.29 0.08 -18.91
N THR A 88 0.38 0.61 -20.13
CA THR A 88 -0.62 0.41 -21.19
C THR A 88 0.08 -0.09 -22.44
N ASN A 89 -0.36 -1.24 -22.95
CA ASN A 89 0.05 -1.75 -24.26
C ASN A 89 -0.44 -0.78 -25.34
N THR A 90 0.48 -0.19 -26.11
CA THR A 90 0.12 0.85 -27.10
C THR A 90 -0.69 0.32 -28.27
N ARG A 91 -0.61 -0.99 -28.51
CA ARG A 91 -1.24 -1.64 -29.65
C ARG A 91 -2.68 -2.07 -29.35
N THR A 92 -2.95 -2.57 -28.15
CA THR A 92 -4.30 -3.02 -27.74
C THR A 92 -5.02 -2.03 -26.82
N ASN A 93 -4.33 -1.01 -26.33
CA ASN A 93 -4.80 -0.09 -25.28
C ASN A 93 -5.21 -0.79 -23.97
N THR A 94 -4.80 -2.05 -23.77
CA THR A 94 -5.04 -2.77 -22.50
C THR A 94 -4.01 -2.35 -21.47
N ALA A 95 -4.43 -2.11 -20.22
CA ALA A 95 -3.58 -1.59 -19.16
C ALA A 95 -3.60 -2.46 -17.90
N VAL A 96 -2.49 -2.44 -17.16
CA VAL A 96 -2.34 -3.11 -15.85
C VAL A 96 -1.51 -2.24 -14.91
N THR A 97 -1.70 -2.41 -13.61
CA THR A 97 -0.84 -1.82 -12.58
C THR A 97 0.08 -2.90 -12.02
N VAL A 98 1.38 -2.61 -12.00
CA VAL A 98 2.43 -3.50 -11.49
C VAL A 98 3.28 -2.80 -10.44
N ARG A 99 3.94 -3.58 -9.59
CA ARG A 99 4.88 -3.11 -8.57
C ARG A 99 6.31 -3.40 -9.01
N ILE A 100 7.17 -2.40 -8.86
CA ILE A 100 8.61 -2.52 -9.09
C ILE A 100 9.20 -3.28 -7.91
N VAL A 101 9.73 -4.46 -8.20
CA VAL A 101 10.38 -5.35 -7.21
C VAL A 101 11.85 -5.59 -7.52
N ASP A 102 12.27 -5.22 -8.73
CA ASP A 102 13.59 -5.54 -9.25
C ASP A 102 14.11 -4.43 -10.18
N GLN A 103 15.38 -4.55 -10.57
CA GLN A 103 16.03 -3.67 -11.54
C GLN A 103 16.41 -4.44 -12.81
N CYS A 104 16.45 -3.74 -13.94
CA CYS A 104 16.86 -4.32 -15.22
C CYS A 104 17.94 -3.47 -15.90
N SER A 105 18.41 -3.89 -17.08
CA SER A 105 19.40 -3.16 -17.91
C SER A 105 18.95 -2.95 -19.36
N ASN A 106 17.70 -3.27 -19.69
CA ASN A 106 17.16 -3.19 -21.06
C ASN A 106 16.60 -1.80 -21.44
N GLY A 107 16.71 -0.81 -20.55
CA GLY A 107 16.20 0.54 -20.76
C GLY A 107 14.67 0.66 -20.69
N GLY A 108 13.99 -0.30 -20.05
CA GLY A 108 12.54 -0.37 -20.01
C GLY A 108 11.99 -1.11 -18.79
N LEU A 109 11.20 -2.16 -19.04
CA LEU A 109 10.61 -3.01 -18.01
C LEU A 109 10.84 -4.50 -18.31
N ASP A 110 10.86 -5.30 -17.26
CA ASP A 110 10.68 -6.76 -17.33
C ASP A 110 9.48 -7.14 -16.46
N LEU A 111 8.33 -7.31 -17.09
CA LEU A 111 7.10 -7.71 -16.41
C LEU A 111 7.18 -9.19 -16.04
N ASP A 112 6.59 -9.59 -14.91
CA ASP A 112 6.25 -11.00 -14.75
C ASP A 112 5.33 -11.48 -15.89
N ILE A 113 5.41 -12.76 -16.24
CA ILE A 113 4.60 -13.33 -17.33
C ILE A 113 3.11 -13.14 -17.13
N THR A 114 2.62 -13.12 -15.89
CA THR A 114 1.20 -12.98 -15.57
C THR A 114 0.65 -11.61 -16.00
N PRO A 115 1.16 -10.47 -15.48
CA PRO A 115 0.72 -9.15 -15.96
C PRO A 115 1.07 -8.89 -17.42
N PHE A 116 2.15 -9.48 -17.97
CA PHE A 116 2.47 -9.36 -19.40
C PHE A 116 1.37 -9.96 -20.28
N ARG A 117 0.95 -11.20 -20.00
CA ARG A 117 -0.14 -11.87 -20.73
C ARG A 117 -1.48 -11.15 -20.57
N GLN A 118 -1.73 -10.53 -19.42
CA GLN A 118 -2.95 -9.77 -19.16
C GLN A 118 -3.13 -8.60 -20.14
N ILE A 119 -2.04 -7.94 -20.56
CA ILE A 119 -2.10 -6.80 -21.48
C ILE A 119 -1.75 -7.16 -22.94
N ASP A 120 -1.20 -8.35 -23.19
CA ASP A 120 -0.95 -8.88 -24.53
C ASP A 120 -2.19 -9.60 -25.12
N THR A 121 -3.29 -8.86 -25.24
CA THR A 121 -4.62 -9.44 -25.54
C THR A 121 -4.79 -10.01 -26.95
N ASP A 122 -3.81 -9.89 -27.83
CA ASP A 122 -3.82 -10.54 -29.15
C ASP A 122 -2.60 -11.45 -29.39
N GLY A 123 -1.79 -11.71 -28.35
CA GLY A 123 -0.64 -12.62 -28.41
C GLY A 123 0.58 -12.13 -29.20
N ASN A 124 0.60 -10.89 -29.68
CA ASN A 124 1.74 -10.39 -30.45
C ASN A 124 3.00 -10.20 -29.59
N GLY A 125 2.85 -9.76 -28.34
CA GLY A 125 3.96 -9.54 -27.41
C GLY A 125 4.68 -10.83 -27.07
N ILE A 126 3.92 -11.83 -26.62
CA ILE A 126 3.99 -13.23 -27.04
C ILE A 126 5.13 -13.61 -28.00
N ARG A 127 4.72 -13.55 -29.27
CA ARG A 127 5.46 -13.94 -30.46
C ARG A 127 6.70 -13.09 -30.72
N GLN A 128 6.69 -11.81 -30.34
CA GLN A 128 7.81 -10.88 -30.53
C GLN A 128 8.80 -10.86 -29.36
N GLY A 129 8.46 -11.53 -28.25
CA GLY A 129 9.23 -11.50 -27.00
C GLY A 129 9.18 -10.16 -26.24
N HIS A 130 8.40 -9.18 -26.70
CA HIS A 130 8.28 -7.88 -26.03
C HIS A 130 7.01 -7.12 -26.44
N LEU A 131 6.61 -6.16 -25.60
CA LEU A 131 5.58 -5.17 -25.87
C LEU A 131 6.19 -3.76 -25.98
N ILE A 132 5.51 -2.89 -26.73
CA ILE A 132 5.74 -1.45 -26.67
C ILE A 132 4.63 -0.85 -25.81
N MET A 133 5.03 -0.06 -24.82
CA MET A 133 4.11 0.45 -23.82
C MET A 133 4.23 1.96 -23.64
N VAL A 134 3.13 2.56 -23.22
CA VAL A 134 3.14 3.85 -22.50
C VAL A 134 3.09 3.53 -21.02
N GLY A 135 4.12 3.98 -20.31
CA GLY A 135 4.22 3.85 -18.86
C GLY A 135 3.93 5.18 -18.20
N TYR A 136 3.05 5.18 -17.20
CA TYR A 136 2.95 6.29 -16.26
C TYR A 136 3.70 5.89 -14.98
N GLY A 137 4.89 6.45 -14.76
CA GLY A 137 5.64 6.36 -13.49
C GLY A 137 5.32 7.57 -12.61
N ALA A 138 5.61 7.65 -11.32
CA ALA A 138 6.11 6.70 -10.38
C ALA A 138 5.23 6.89 -9.14
N TYR A 139 4.07 6.23 -9.10
CA TYR A 139 3.27 6.22 -7.88
C TYR A 139 4.13 5.49 -6.85
N LYS A 140 4.60 6.17 -5.81
CA LYS A 140 4.72 5.46 -4.54
C LYS A 140 3.29 4.92 -4.34
N CYS A 141 3.13 3.61 -4.16
CA CYS A 141 1.80 2.99 -4.05
C CYS A 141 1.23 3.40 -2.69
N ASP A 142 1.05 4.71 -2.52
CA ASP A 142 1.11 5.39 -1.27
C ASP A 142 -0.09 4.97 -0.47
N ASN A 143 0.16 4.09 0.47
CA ASN A 143 -0.61 4.04 1.69
C ASN A 143 -0.66 5.44 2.38
N GLY A 144 0.15 6.42 1.95
CA GLY A 144 0.06 7.82 2.37
C GLY A 144 -1.19 8.54 1.86
N PHE A 145 -1.85 9.27 2.75
CA PHE A 145 -2.99 10.11 2.39
C PHE A 145 -2.55 11.36 1.64
N LYS A 146 -3.23 11.69 0.54
CA LYS A 146 -3.00 12.99 -0.13
C LYS A 146 -3.43 14.15 0.76
N PRO A 147 -2.87 15.36 0.54
CA PRO A 147 -3.46 16.57 1.05
C PRO A 147 -4.95 16.63 0.75
N ARG A 148 -5.76 17.04 1.74
CA ARG A 148 -7.21 17.19 1.64
C ARG A 148 -7.99 15.88 1.38
N TYR A 149 -7.40 14.71 1.62
CA TYR A 149 -8.12 13.44 1.54
C TYR A 149 -9.37 13.41 2.46
N LEU A 150 -9.28 14.03 3.65
CA LEU A 150 -10.41 14.17 4.57
C LEU A 150 -11.64 14.84 3.93
N ASN A 151 -11.42 15.85 3.09
CA ASN A 151 -12.50 16.55 2.40
C ASN A 151 -13.14 15.69 1.31
N HIS A 152 -12.35 14.84 0.64
CA HIS A 152 -12.87 13.89 -0.33
C HIS A 152 -13.69 12.79 0.35
N LEU A 153 -13.21 12.31 1.51
CA LEU A 153 -13.95 11.36 2.35
C LEU A 153 -15.26 11.95 2.84
N GLU A 154 -15.27 13.21 3.28
CA GLU A 154 -16.49 13.89 3.68
C GLU A 154 -17.51 13.97 2.54
N LYS A 155 -17.07 14.38 1.35
CA LYS A 155 -17.95 14.44 0.15
C LYS A 155 -18.52 13.07 -0.19
N ALA A 156 -17.69 12.02 -0.16
CA ALA A 156 -18.13 10.68 -0.47
C ALA A 156 -19.05 10.10 0.63
N LEU A 157 -18.80 10.38 1.91
CA LEU A 157 -19.69 9.99 3.01
C LEU A 157 -21.05 10.68 2.92
N LYS A 158 -21.11 11.93 2.47
CA LYS A 158 -22.39 12.62 2.18
C LYS A 158 -23.18 11.94 1.06
N ILE A 159 -22.53 11.29 0.11
CA ILE A 159 -23.21 10.54 -0.96
C ILE A 159 -23.65 9.16 -0.44
N THR A 160 -22.73 8.42 0.18
CA THR A 160 -22.96 7.04 0.62
C THR A 160 -23.86 6.96 1.86
N CYS A 161 -23.81 7.97 2.72
CA CYS A 161 -24.60 8.09 3.95
C CYS A 161 -25.15 9.54 4.05
N PRO A 162 -26.18 9.89 3.26
CA PRO A 162 -26.69 11.26 3.16
C PRO A 162 -27.21 11.85 4.46
N THR A 163 -27.66 10.99 5.36
CA THR A 163 -28.16 11.37 6.70
C THR A 163 -27.05 11.49 7.73
N SER A 164 -25.78 11.28 7.36
CA SER A 164 -24.65 11.39 8.28
C SER A 164 -24.17 12.84 8.41
N TRP A 165 -23.95 13.29 9.64
CA TRP A 165 -23.47 14.65 9.95
C TRP A 165 -21.95 14.66 10.14
N ILE A 166 -21.27 13.73 9.45
CA ILE A 166 -19.84 13.46 9.62
C ILE A 166 -19.05 14.42 8.76
N LYS A 167 -18.24 15.25 9.39
CA LYS A 167 -17.32 16.20 8.74
C LYS A 167 -15.88 15.67 8.68
N ALA A 168 -15.10 16.16 7.72
CA ALA A 168 -13.66 15.92 7.56
C ALA A 168 -12.90 16.06 8.88
N LYS A 169 -13.11 17.19 9.57
CA LYS A 169 -12.65 17.44 10.92
C LYS A 169 -13.83 17.75 11.84
N PRO A 170 -13.80 17.28 13.11
CA PRO A 170 -12.78 16.40 13.70
C PRO A 170 -13.03 14.90 13.42
N TYR A 171 -14.21 14.54 12.93
CA TYR A 171 -14.71 13.16 12.99
C TYR A 171 -13.94 12.18 12.11
N ILE A 172 -13.77 12.49 10.81
CA ILE A 172 -13.07 11.58 9.90
C ILE A 172 -11.60 11.45 10.32
N LYS A 173 -10.91 12.57 10.58
CA LYS A 173 -9.52 12.58 11.06
C LYS A 173 -9.35 11.72 12.31
N SER A 174 -10.22 11.89 13.31
CA SER A 174 -10.19 11.12 14.56
C SER A 174 -10.34 9.61 14.31
N ARG A 175 -11.25 9.22 13.41
CA ARG A 175 -11.48 7.81 13.05
C ARG A 175 -10.30 7.20 12.30
N VAL A 176 -9.73 7.91 11.32
CA VAL A 176 -8.53 7.46 10.60
C VAL A 176 -7.36 7.26 11.57
N LYS A 177 -7.13 8.22 12.48
CA LYS A 177 -6.07 8.14 13.49
C LYS A 177 -6.28 6.96 14.45
N LYS A 178 -7.51 6.77 14.94
CA LYS A 178 -7.86 5.62 15.78
C LYS A 178 -7.61 4.31 15.04
N LEU A 179 -8.04 4.19 13.79
CA LEU A 179 -7.88 3.00 12.98
C LEU A 179 -6.40 2.68 12.72
N LYS A 180 -5.57 3.68 12.38
CA LYS A 180 -4.12 3.52 12.21
C LYS A 180 -3.44 3.01 13.49
N LYS A 181 -3.86 3.53 14.65
CA LYS A 181 -3.35 3.08 15.96
C LYS A 181 -3.73 1.64 16.26
N GLU A 182 -5.00 1.28 16.08
CA GLU A 182 -5.52 -0.08 16.31
C GLU A 182 -4.86 -1.10 15.36
N TRP A 183 -4.80 -0.80 14.07
CA TRP A 183 -4.08 -1.61 13.09
C TRP A 183 -2.62 -1.80 13.48
N GLY A 184 -1.93 -0.74 13.92
CA GLY A 184 -0.53 -0.81 14.32
C GLY A 184 -0.26 -1.79 15.46
N VAL A 185 -1.19 -1.91 16.42
CA VAL A 185 -1.10 -2.90 17.51
C VAL A 185 -1.26 -4.31 16.94
N VAL A 186 -2.32 -4.55 16.17
CA VAL A 186 -2.60 -5.87 15.55
C VAL A 186 -1.44 -6.31 14.64
N ASN A 187 -0.90 -5.40 13.84
CA ASN A 187 0.21 -5.67 12.93
C ASN A 187 1.50 -6.01 13.68
N ASP A 188 1.81 -5.32 14.78
CA ASP A 188 2.97 -5.66 15.62
C ASP A 188 2.83 -7.03 16.28
N MET A 189 1.60 -7.40 16.69
CA MET A 189 1.33 -8.71 17.28
C MET A 189 1.54 -9.84 16.27
N ILE A 190 1.07 -9.65 15.02
CA ILE A 190 1.18 -10.65 13.95
C ILE A 190 2.62 -10.79 13.47
N LEU A 191 3.31 -9.67 13.26
CA LEU A 191 4.68 -9.73 12.74
C LEU A 191 5.68 -10.23 13.78
N GLY A 192 5.41 -10.08 15.09
CA GLY A 192 6.32 -10.58 16.14
C GLY A 192 7.70 -9.94 16.17
N ILE A 193 7.94 -8.93 15.32
CA ILE A 193 9.25 -8.28 15.10
C ILE A 193 9.70 -7.54 16.35
N LYS A 194 8.76 -7.07 17.18
CA LYS A 194 9.08 -6.38 18.43
C LYS A 194 9.24 -7.39 19.57
N HIS A 195 10.41 -7.34 20.22
CA HIS A 195 10.75 -8.09 21.45
C HIS A 195 10.73 -9.62 21.35
N GLY A 196 10.88 -10.18 20.14
CA GLY A 196 11.06 -11.63 19.94
C GLY A 196 9.81 -12.48 20.21
N LEU A 197 8.62 -11.88 20.19
CA LEU A 197 7.34 -12.56 20.41
C LEU A 197 6.75 -13.05 19.07
N SER A 198 7.54 -13.81 18.32
CA SER A 198 7.11 -14.43 17.06
C SER A 198 6.21 -15.65 17.32
N GLY A 199 5.28 -15.94 16.39
CA GLY A 199 4.42 -17.13 16.47
C GLY A 199 2.92 -16.83 16.46
N SER A 200 2.55 -15.55 16.44
CA SER A 200 1.17 -15.14 16.16
C SER A 200 0.90 -15.18 14.65
N ASN A 201 -0.35 -15.41 14.29
CA ASN A 201 -0.85 -15.29 12.92
C ASN A 201 -2.19 -14.54 12.92
N PHE A 202 -2.65 -14.12 11.75
CA PHE A 202 -3.99 -13.56 11.57
C PHE A 202 -4.89 -14.59 10.88
N ASP A 203 -5.98 -14.96 11.54
CA ASP A 203 -7.00 -15.77 10.90
C ASP A 203 -7.96 -14.89 10.11
N SER A 204 -7.91 -15.04 8.78
CA SER A 204 -8.78 -14.31 7.86
C SER A 204 -10.27 -14.66 7.97
N ILE A 205 -10.63 -15.82 8.54
CA ILE A 205 -12.03 -16.24 8.67
C ILE A 205 -12.68 -15.52 9.85
N SER A 206 -12.11 -15.65 11.05
CA SER A 206 -12.60 -14.96 12.24
C SER A 206 -12.16 -13.49 12.30
N ASN A 207 -11.21 -13.09 11.47
CA ASN A 207 -10.52 -11.80 11.46
C ASN A 207 -9.85 -11.50 12.81
N MET A 208 -9.21 -12.49 13.44
CA MET A 208 -8.59 -12.35 14.76
C MET A 208 -7.11 -12.70 14.74
N VAL A 209 -6.37 -12.19 15.74
CA VAL A 209 -5.00 -12.63 15.99
C VAL A 209 -5.03 -13.95 16.74
N ILE A 210 -4.50 -15.00 16.11
CA ILE A 210 -4.32 -16.31 16.74
C ILE A 210 -2.88 -16.42 17.21
N ALA A 211 -2.69 -16.73 18.48
CA ALA A 211 -1.37 -16.96 19.06
C ALA A 211 -1.44 -18.08 20.12
N PRO A 212 -0.34 -18.82 20.33
CA PRO A 212 -0.21 -19.72 21.47
C PRO A 212 -0.44 -19.02 22.82
N ASP A 213 -0.96 -19.74 23.83
CA ASP A 213 -1.32 -19.15 25.13
C ASP A 213 -0.14 -18.44 25.81
N ASN A 214 1.06 -19.01 25.73
CA ASN A 214 2.28 -18.40 26.26
C ASN A 214 2.63 -17.07 25.56
N VAL A 215 2.48 -17.00 24.23
CA VAL A 215 2.71 -15.79 23.44
C VAL A 215 1.66 -14.72 23.77
N ARG A 216 0.39 -15.13 23.91
CA ARG A 216 -0.71 -14.26 24.32
C ARG A 216 -0.49 -13.64 25.69
N ASP A 217 -0.07 -14.45 26.67
CA ASP A 217 0.17 -13.99 28.04
C ASP A 217 1.35 -13.02 28.10
N ASP A 218 2.42 -13.29 27.36
CA ASP A 218 3.58 -12.41 27.27
C ASP A 218 3.25 -11.08 26.60
N TYR A 219 2.49 -11.08 25.49
CA TYR A 219 2.01 -9.86 24.86
C TYR A 219 1.10 -9.05 25.80
N SER A 220 0.17 -9.72 26.49
CA SER A 220 -0.77 -9.06 27.41
C SER A 220 -0.08 -8.40 28.59
N LYS A 221 1.01 -9.00 29.10
CA LYS A 221 1.84 -8.43 30.18
C LYS A 221 2.67 -7.24 29.70
N LYS A 222 3.27 -7.34 28.51
CA LYS A 222 4.20 -6.34 27.99
C LYS A 222 3.49 -5.17 27.30
N PHE A 223 2.30 -5.38 26.75
CA PHE A 223 1.56 -4.40 25.95
C PHE A 223 0.09 -4.36 26.35
N LEU A 224 -0.27 -3.43 27.23
CA LEU A 224 -1.66 -3.26 27.68
C LEU A 224 -2.64 -3.03 26.52
N ALA A 225 -2.20 -2.34 25.46
CA ALA A 225 -3.00 -2.11 24.26
C ALA A 225 -3.28 -3.37 23.43
N ALA A 226 -2.52 -4.45 23.62
CA ALA A 226 -2.64 -5.73 22.92
C ALA A 226 -3.61 -6.71 23.60
N LYS A 227 -3.93 -6.48 24.88
CA LYS A 227 -4.63 -7.44 25.77
C LYS A 227 -5.93 -8.00 25.17
N ASP A 228 -6.71 -7.14 24.52
CA ASP A 228 -8.04 -7.52 24.01
C ASP A 228 -8.01 -8.02 22.55
N TRP A 229 -6.88 -7.90 21.84
CA TRP A 229 -6.83 -8.19 20.39
C TRP A 229 -6.76 -9.68 20.03
N HIS A 230 -6.59 -10.56 21.01
CA HIS A 230 -6.69 -12.00 20.83
C HIS A 230 -8.14 -12.52 20.82
N THR A 231 -9.08 -11.73 21.32
CA THR A 231 -10.52 -12.07 21.34
C THR A 231 -11.36 -11.10 20.52
N LYS A 232 -10.75 -10.00 20.06
CA LYS A 232 -11.40 -8.97 19.25
C LYS A 232 -11.13 -9.18 17.77
N SER A 233 -12.21 -9.21 16.99
CA SER A 233 -12.14 -9.20 15.53
C SER A 233 -11.68 -7.84 14.97
N PHE A 234 -10.80 -7.88 13.98
CA PHE A 234 -10.34 -6.75 13.17
C PHE A 234 -10.59 -7.02 11.66
N PRO A 235 -11.85 -6.91 11.18
CA PRO A 235 -12.26 -7.36 9.83
C PRO A 235 -11.58 -6.69 8.64
N PHE A 236 -10.82 -5.61 8.86
CA PHE A 236 -10.18 -4.83 7.79
C PHE A 236 -8.66 -4.84 7.92
N TYR A 237 -8.10 -5.91 8.51
CA TYR A 237 -6.65 -6.05 8.66
C TYR A 237 -5.93 -5.88 7.32
N THR A 238 -6.36 -6.65 6.31
CA THR A 238 -5.81 -6.61 4.95
C THR A 238 -5.87 -5.21 4.34
N ASN A 239 -7.04 -4.56 4.34
CA ASN A 239 -7.18 -3.20 3.83
C ASN A 239 -6.32 -2.20 4.62
N SER A 240 -6.21 -2.38 5.93
CA SER A 240 -5.41 -1.51 6.79
C SER A 240 -3.90 -1.69 6.56
N CYS A 241 -3.43 -2.91 6.22
CA CYS A 241 -2.06 -3.12 5.76
C CYS A 241 -1.80 -2.36 4.45
N VAL A 242 -2.78 -2.34 3.55
CA VAL A 242 -2.75 -1.55 2.31
C VAL A 242 -2.91 -0.05 2.54
N ILE A 243 -3.47 0.41 3.66
CA ILE A 243 -3.64 1.86 3.93
C ILE A 243 -2.56 2.41 4.85
N PHE A 244 -1.93 1.61 5.72
CA PHE A 244 -1.01 2.12 6.74
C PHE A 244 0.37 1.43 6.74
N GLY A 245 0.53 0.35 5.95
CA GLY A 245 1.73 -0.48 5.92
C GLY A 245 3.05 0.22 5.56
N ASN A 246 3.01 1.38 4.88
CA ASN A 246 4.23 2.08 4.47
C ASN A 246 4.88 2.91 5.57
N ASP A 247 4.07 3.49 6.47
CA ASP A 247 4.56 4.42 7.49
C ASP A 247 5.34 3.71 8.61
N ARG A 248 5.30 2.37 8.64
CA ARG A 248 5.89 1.53 9.70
C ARG A 248 7.18 0.82 9.29
N ALA A 249 7.54 0.82 7.99
CA ALA A 249 8.73 0.14 7.47
C ALA A 249 10.03 0.96 7.64
N ILE A 250 9.93 2.20 8.11
CA ILE A 250 11.08 3.02 8.49
C ILE A 250 11.37 2.74 9.97
N GLY A 251 12.22 1.75 10.23
CA GLY A 251 12.83 1.59 11.55
C GLY A 251 13.73 2.80 11.85
N GLU A 252 13.57 3.38 13.05
CA GLU A 252 14.51 4.32 13.68
C GLU A 252 14.98 5.51 12.82
N TYR A 253 14.08 6.47 12.61
CA TYR A 253 14.38 7.89 12.78
C TYR A 253 13.05 8.55 13.14
N GLU A 254 13.02 9.44 14.12
CA GLU A 254 11.89 10.35 14.34
C GLU A 254 11.73 11.25 13.11
N VAL A 255 11.16 10.71 12.03
CA VAL A 255 10.54 11.52 11.00
C VAL A 255 9.27 12.04 11.66
N VAL A 256 9.20 13.37 11.81
CA VAL A 256 8.01 14.08 12.28
C VAL A 256 6.79 13.42 11.66
N PRO A 257 5.90 12.82 12.46
CA PRO A 257 4.77 12.06 11.93
C PRO A 257 4.02 12.91 10.91
N GLU A 258 3.68 12.35 9.76
CA GLU A 258 3.06 13.12 8.68
C GLU A 258 1.72 13.78 9.10
N ASP A 259 1.08 13.27 10.16
CA ASP A 259 -0.06 13.93 10.80
C ASP A 259 0.30 15.22 11.55
N VAL A 260 1.53 15.36 12.03
CA VAL A 260 2.09 16.60 12.59
C VAL A 260 2.42 17.60 11.47
N LEU A 261 2.95 17.15 10.34
CA LEU A 261 3.18 18.01 9.17
C LEU A 261 1.84 18.51 8.57
N GLU A 262 0.84 17.65 8.47
CA GLU A 262 -0.51 18.03 8.04
C GLU A 262 -1.17 19.02 9.02
N ASP A 263 -1.00 18.83 10.34
CA ASP A 263 -1.49 19.77 11.35
C ASP A 263 -0.80 21.14 11.27
N VAL A 264 0.49 21.19 10.91
CA VAL A 264 1.24 22.44 10.69
C VAL A 264 0.83 23.13 9.40
N GLU A 265 0.73 22.41 8.27
CA GLU A 265 0.26 22.98 6.99
C GLU A 265 -1.19 23.47 7.07
N ASP A 266 -2.06 22.75 7.77
CA ASP A 266 -3.44 23.18 7.98
C ASP A 266 -3.51 24.43 8.86
N ALA A 267 -2.66 24.55 9.90
CA ALA A 267 -2.58 25.76 10.72
C ALA A 267 -2.07 26.98 9.92
N ILE A 268 -1.10 26.78 9.02
CA ILE A 268 -0.59 27.83 8.12
C ILE A 268 -1.70 28.29 7.15
N ASN A 269 -2.44 27.35 6.56
CA ASN A 269 -3.51 27.67 5.61
C ASN A 269 -4.72 28.35 6.28
N ASP A 270 -5.08 27.96 7.51
CA ASP A 270 -6.21 28.58 8.23
C ASP A 270 -5.90 30.03 8.65
N SER A 271 -4.63 30.32 8.99
CA SER A 271 -4.15 31.68 9.27
C SER A 271 -4.14 32.60 8.04
N SER A 272 -4.00 32.02 6.84
CA SER A 272 -3.99 32.76 5.56
C SER A 272 -5.39 33.20 5.12
N SER A 273 -6.43 32.49 5.54
CA SER A 273 -7.84 32.81 5.26
C SER A 273 -8.42 33.92 6.16
N ASN A 274 -7.75 34.30 7.24
CA ASN A 274 -8.21 35.34 8.18
C ASN A 274 -7.63 36.74 7.92
N ASN A 275 -6.79 36.91 6.89
CA ASN A 275 -6.16 38.20 6.56
C ASN A 275 -6.80 38.96 5.38
N ASN A 276 -8.05 38.62 5.01
CA ASN A 276 -8.84 39.42 4.07
C ASN A 276 -10.00 40.11 4.81
N TYR A 277 -9.67 41.16 5.55
CA TYR A 277 -10.59 42.24 5.94
C TYR A 277 -9.92 43.58 5.67
#